data_AF-A0A944BTR3-F1
#
_entry.id   AF-A0A944BTR3-F1
#
_cell.length_a   1.000
_cell.length_b   1.000
_cell.length_c   1.000
_cell.angle_alpha   90.00
_cell.angle_beta   90.00
_cell.angle_gamma   90.00
#
_symmetry.space_group_name_H-M   'P 1'
#
loop_
_entity.id
_entity.type
_entity.pdbx_description
1 polymer ?
#
loop_
_entity_poly.entity_id
_entity_poly.type
_entity_poly.pdbx_seq_one_letter_code
_entity_poly.pdbx_strand_id
1 'polypeptide(L)'
;MKDKHQIFKRVLVIFVALFSLMFEALFFGLFSFSDSPYSGTKKLIDSTIDFGVGEIGNNTISPTGEVDFYYGTWVMSQPDEKKTPIPFYFGRPWTGLKLDDGNILSGEGYGSYQFHFKSLAPGTSIRVRKKDYGASVRVYFDTELCYSWGVLSTMSEYDINSGENTSFKPYSVPKSSFVTVTVEVGNNAHGGLQNAVQFEIGASSGRSSSIREAIIFFSVGILLGAILTSLFFVFANVNRRYFAVILSLSITLLLYLFTSSDGTLLLMRFDIYPDFFFFEAIHHLLIVTFLVLFLALLKYSDVYFLTKNKAKIYTLSFMISMFLSVVLDFTSLAVLSKLVLIIPA
;
A
#
# COMPACT_ATOMS: atom_id res chain seq x y z
N MET A 1 -12.06 -9.42 -55.01
CA MET A 1 -12.50 -10.01 -53.72
C MET A 1 -11.39 -10.18 -52.69
N LYS A 2 -10.18 -10.62 -53.06
CA LYS A 2 -9.05 -10.79 -52.11
C LYS A 2 -8.68 -9.51 -51.33
N ASP A 3 -8.65 -8.35 -51.98
CA ASP A 3 -8.31 -7.09 -51.31
C ASP A 3 -9.33 -6.64 -50.27
N LYS A 4 -10.64 -6.80 -50.54
CA LYS A 4 -11.68 -6.48 -49.55
C LYS A 4 -11.55 -7.33 -48.29
N HIS A 5 -11.18 -8.60 -48.44
CA HIS A 5 -10.99 -9.51 -47.31
C HIS A 5 -9.71 -9.18 -46.50
N GLN A 6 -8.65 -8.73 -47.17
CA GLN A 6 -7.41 -8.32 -46.52
C GLN A 6 -7.54 -6.97 -45.80
N ILE A 7 -8.30 -6.02 -46.37
CA ILE A 7 -8.65 -4.76 -45.74
C ILE A 7 -9.52 -5.02 -44.50
N PHE A 8 -10.53 -5.87 -44.61
CA PHE A 8 -11.39 -6.24 -43.47
C PHE A 8 -10.59 -6.86 -42.31
N LYS A 9 -9.67 -7.79 -42.60
CA LYS A 9 -8.78 -8.36 -41.56
C LYS A 9 -7.91 -7.31 -40.87
N ARG A 10 -7.38 -6.34 -41.61
CA ARG A 10 -6.56 -5.25 -41.04
C ARG A 10 -7.40 -4.32 -40.16
N VAL A 11 -8.59 -3.95 -40.61
CA VAL A 11 -9.53 -3.11 -39.84
C VAL A 11 -9.96 -3.83 -38.57
N LEU A 12 -10.26 -5.13 -38.63
CA LEU A 12 -10.62 -5.92 -37.46
C LEU A 12 -9.48 -6.00 -36.43
N VAL A 13 -8.24 -6.21 -36.87
CA VAL A 13 -7.07 -6.25 -35.98
C VAL A 13 -6.84 -4.90 -35.30
N ILE A 14 -6.94 -3.79 -36.06
CA ILE A 14 -6.82 -2.44 -35.49
C ILE A 14 -7.95 -2.16 -34.50
N PHE A 15 -9.18 -2.56 -34.82
CA PHE A 15 -10.34 -2.40 -33.95
C PHE A 15 -10.18 -3.19 -32.65
N VAL A 16 -9.77 -4.46 -32.72
CA VAL A 16 -9.51 -5.29 -31.53
C VAL A 16 -8.39 -4.70 -30.69
N ALA A 17 -7.29 -4.24 -31.30
CA ALA A 17 -6.19 -3.61 -30.58
C ALA A 17 -6.60 -2.30 -29.89
N LEU A 18 -7.36 -1.43 -30.58
CA LEU A 18 -7.87 -0.19 -30.01
C LEU A 18 -8.92 -0.45 -28.92
N PHE A 19 -9.77 -1.45 -29.10
CA PHE A 19 -10.74 -1.86 -28.09
C PHE A 19 -10.05 -2.42 -26.85
N SER A 20 -9.01 -3.25 -27.00
CA SER A 20 -8.18 -3.72 -25.88
C SER A 20 -7.51 -2.56 -25.14
N LEU A 21 -6.88 -1.62 -25.85
CA LEU A 21 -6.24 -0.44 -25.24
C LEU A 21 -7.25 0.49 -24.55
N MET A 22 -8.43 0.70 -25.15
CA MET A 22 -9.50 1.49 -24.53
C MET A 22 -10.07 0.78 -23.32
N PHE A 23 -10.32 -0.53 -23.39
CA PHE A 23 -10.82 -1.33 -22.27
C PHE A 23 -9.84 -1.31 -21.11
N GLU A 24 -8.54 -1.45 -21.40
CA GLU A 24 -7.45 -1.29 -20.42
C GLU A 24 -7.47 0.11 -19.79
N ALA A 25 -7.52 1.19 -20.58
CA ALA A 25 -7.55 2.56 -20.07
C ALA A 25 -8.81 2.88 -19.24
N LEU A 26 -9.97 2.36 -19.64
CA LEU A 26 -11.24 2.52 -18.92
C LEU A 26 -11.22 1.74 -17.61
N PHE A 27 -10.64 0.55 -17.62
CA PHE A 27 -10.42 -0.28 -16.45
C PHE A 27 -9.47 0.41 -15.46
N PHE A 28 -8.30 0.89 -15.91
CA PHE A 28 -7.40 1.68 -15.06
C PHE A 28 -8.05 2.96 -14.53
N GLY A 29 -8.81 3.66 -15.36
CA GLY A 29 -9.56 4.85 -14.96
C GLY A 29 -10.58 4.55 -13.86
N LEU A 30 -11.25 3.41 -13.88
CA LEU A 30 -12.25 3.02 -12.88
C LEU A 30 -11.62 2.53 -11.57
N PHE A 31 -10.44 1.91 -11.60
CA PHE A 31 -9.77 1.39 -10.40
C PHE A 31 -8.84 2.40 -9.71
N SER A 32 -8.28 3.38 -10.44
CA SER A 32 -7.49 4.48 -9.83
C SER A 32 -8.32 5.41 -8.94
N PHE A 33 -9.65 5.33 -8.94
CA PHE A 33 -10.52 6.06 -8.00
C PHE A 33 -10.87 5.28 -6.72
N SER A 34 -10.35 4.05 -6.54
CA SER A 34 -10.68 3.22 -5.37
C SER A 34 -9.79 3.46 -4.16
N ASP A 35 -8.59 4.03 -4.33
CA ASP A 35 -7.82 4.52 -3.18
C ASP A 35 -8.39 5.87 -2.79
N SER A 36 -9.56 5.80 -2.18
CA SER A 36 -10.07 6.87 -1.36
C SER A 36 -8.97 7.17 -0.32
N PRO A 37 -8.33 8.36 -0.31
CA PRO A 37 -7.38 8.76 0.72
C PRO A 37 -8.09 9.06 2.06
N TYR A 38 -9.26 8.49 2.30
CA TYR A 38 -10.14 8.84 3.41
C TYR A 38 -9.77 8.05 4.67
N SER A 39 -8.46 7.98 4.99
CA SER A 39 -8.07 7.84 6.39
C SER A 39 -8.40 9.17 7.06
N GLY A 40 -9.45 9.20 7.86
CA GLY A 40 -9.73 10.37 8.68
C GLY A 40 -8.63 10.48 9.74
N THR A 41 -7.67 11.38 9.54
CA THR A 41 -6.73 11.72 10.61
C THR A 41 -7.52 12.42 11.70
N LYS A 42 -7.74 11.72 12.82
CA LYS A 42 -8.39 12.29 14.00
C LYS A 42 -7.29 12.73 14.96
N LYS A 43 -7.29 14.03 15.27
CA LYS A 43 -6.32 14.60 16.19
C LYS A 43 -6.69 14.24 17.63
N LEU A 44 -5.71 13.79 18.39
CA LEU A 44 -5.80 13.63 19.84
C LEU A 44 -5.74 15.01 20.49
N ILE A 45 -6.70 15.28 21.38
CA ILE A 45 -6.74 16.44 22.26
C ILE A 45 -6.77 15.88 23.67
N ASP A 46 -5.79 16.23 24.51
CA ASP A 46 -5.62 15.70 25.87
C ASP A 46 -5.69 14.17 25.92
N SER A 47 -4.84 13.51 25.12
CA SER A 47 -4.79 12.04 24.98
C SER A 47 -6.15 11.42 24.61
N THR A 48 -7.09 12.16 24.02
CA THR A 48 -8.45 11.71 23.73
C THR A 48 -8.89 12.03 22.31
N ILE A 49 -9.55 11.09 21.64
CA ILE A 49 -10.33 11.31 20.41
C ILE A 49 -11.81 11.23 20.77
N ASP A 50 -12.52 12.34 20.58
CA ASP A 50 -13.97 12.40 20.70
C ASP A 50 -14.62 12.22 19.32
N PHE A 51 -15.47 11.21 19.20
CA PHE A 51 -16.19 10.90 17.96
C PHE A 51 -17.46 11.74 17.78
N GLY A 52 -17.92 12.44 18.84
CA GLY A 52 -19.13 13.26 18.81
C GLY A 52 -20.42 12.46 18.57
N VAL A 53 -21.54 13.18 18.42
CA VAL A 53 -22.86 12.60 18.09
C VAL A 53 -23.06 12.73 16.58
N GLY A 54 -22.61 11.74 15.82
CA GLY A 54 -22.76 11.73 14.36
C GLY A 54 -22.04 10.53 13.76
N GLU A 55 -22.67 9.89 12.77
CA GLU A 55 -22.23 8.64 12.16
C GLU A 55 -20.74 8.68 11.76
N ILE A 56 -20.02 7.62 12.14
CA ILE A 56 -18.63 7.37 11.79
C ILE A 56 -18.62 7.02 10.31
N GLY A 57 -18.69 8.03 9.44
CA GLY A 57 -18.81 7.86 7.99
C GLY A 57 -17.59 7.22 7.32
N ASN A 58 -16.48 7.03 8.05
CA ASN A 58 -15.24 6.43 7.55
C ASN A 58 -14.67 5.40 8.54
N ASN A 59 -14.41 4.21 8.01
CA ASN A 59 -14.07 3.05 8.82
C ASN A 59 -12.60 2.99 9.24
N THR A 60 -11.72 3.94 8.91
CA THR A 60 -10.31 3.90 9.34
C THR A 60 -9.86 5.23 9.91
N ILE A 61 -9.30 5.18 11.12
CA ILE A 61 -8.67 6.30 11.80
C ILE A 61 -7.17 6.07 11.99
N SER A 62 -6.41 7.15 11.90
CA SER A 62 -5.01 7.19 12.32
C SER A 62 -4.91 8.26 13.41
N PRO A 63 -4.76 7.89 14.70
CA PRO A 63 -4.60 8.85 15.77
C PRO A 63 -3.31 9.64 15.56
N THR A 64 -3.38 10.95 15.72
CA THR A 64 -2.19 11.82 15.70
C THR A 64 -2.31 12.88 16.77
N GLY A 65 -1.25 13.13 17.53
CA GLY A 65 -1.26 14.14 18.59
C GLY A 65 -0.59 13.61 19.85
N GLU A 66 -0.76 14.35 20.93
CA GLU A 66 -0.15 14.04 22.22
C GLU A 66 -0.86 12.86 22.90
N VAL A 67 -0.08 11.96 23.49
CA VAL A 67 -0.50 10.80 24.26
C VAL A 67 0.33 10.66 25.53
N ASP A 68 -0.19 9.89 26.47
CA ASP A 68 0.54 9.51 27.68
C ASP A 68 1.55 8.43 27.32
N PHE A 69 2.84 8.75 27.41
CA PHE A 69 3.93 7.85 27.08
C PHE A 69 4.69 7.38 28.32
N TYR A 70 4.86 6.07 28.43
CA TYR A 70 5.50 5.38 29.54
C TYR A 70 6.79 4.71 29.03
N TYR A 71 7.89 5.44 29.06
CA TYR A 71 9.18 4.91 28.61
C TYR A 71 9.76 3.90 29.60
N GLY A 72 10.19 2.76 29.07
CA GLY A 72 10.75 1.63 29.83
C GLY A 72 9.73 0.95 30.74
N THR A 73 8.45 0.98 30.39
CA THR A 73 7.39 0.26 31.10
C THR A 73 6.30 -0.21 30.14
N TRP A 74 5.89 -1.47 30.28
CA TRP A 74 4.69 -2.02 29.64
C TRP A 74 3.49 -1.92 30.58
N VAL A 75 2.64 -0.91 30.45
CA VAL A 75 1.63 -0.62 31.49
C VAL A 75 0.52 -1.67 31.60
N MET A 76 0.32 -2.52 30.60
CA MET A 76 -0.62 -3.65 30.66
C MET A 76 0.08 -4.95 31.04
N SER A 77 1.27 -5.21 30.50
CA SER A 77 2.04 -6.42 30.79
C SER A 77 2.78 -6.37 32.13
N GLN A 78 3.08 -5.17 32.65
CA GLN A 78 3.85 -4.87 33.86
C GLN A 78 3.19 -3.72 34.65
N PRO A 79 1.96 -3.89 35.16
CA PRO A 79 1.20 -2.81 35.79
C PRO A 79 1.85 -2.28 37.08
N ASP A 80 2.60 -3.11 37.79
CA ASP A 80 3.26 -2.76 39.06
C ASP A 80 4.47 -1.81 38.87
N GLU A 81 4.97 -1.69 37.65
CA GLU A 81 6.14 -0.86 37.30
C GLU A 81 5.74 0.48 36.68
N LYS A 82 4.46 0.88 36.79
CA LYS A 82 3.92 2.07 36.13
C LYS A 82 4.60 3.36 36.61
N LYS A 83 5.47 3.90 35.74
CA LYS A 83 6.08 5.21 35.89
C LYS A 83 5.07 6.34 35.59
N THR A 84 5.42 7.56 35.96
CA THR A 84 4.67 8.76 35.55
C THR A 84 4.75 8.90 34.03
N PRO A 85 3.62 9.11 33.33
CA PRO A 85 3.66 9.33 31.89
C PRO A 85 4.29 10.68 31.57
N ILE A 86 4.94 10.74 30.42
CA ILE A 86 5.37 11.98 29.78
C ILE A 86 4.50 12.24 28.54
N PRO A 87 4.18 13.50 28.22
CA PRO A 87 3.46 13.81 26.99
C PRO A 87 4.33 13.51 25.77
N PHE A 88 3.77 12.80 24.79
CA PHE A 88 4.50 12.41 23.58
C PHE A 88 3.64 12.48 22.33
N TYR A 89 4.22 12.86 21.20
CA TYR A 89 3.48 12.92 19.94
C TYR A 89 3.44 11.53 19.27
N PHE A 90 2.27 10.90 19.29
CA PHE A 90 2.06 9.53 18.81
C PHE A 90 2.40 9.34 17.33
N GLY A 91 2.99 8.19 17.01
CA GLY A 91 3.43 7.85 15.65
C GLY A 91 4.74 8.51 15.22
N ARG A 92 5.53 9.00 16.17
CA ARG A 92 6.91 9.45 15.95
C ARG A 92 7.88 8.60 16.76
N PRO A 93 9.16 8.52 16.33
CA PRO A 93 10.24 7.98 17.16
C PRO A 93 10.44 8.81 18.43
N TRP A 94 10.74 8.17 19.56
CA TRP A 94 11.17 8.86 20.78
C TRP A 94 12.66 9.20 20.81
N THR A 95 13.44 8.73 19.84
CA THR A 95 14.87 9.05 19.71
C THR A 95 15.07 10.56 19.71
N GLY A 96 15.97 11.05 20.58
CA GLY A 96 16.24 12.48 20.71
C GLY A 96 15.28 13.23 21.64
N LEU A 97 14.24 12.58 22.17
CA LEU A 97 13.37 13.18 23.18
C LEU A 97 14.17 13.44 24.45
N LYS A 98 14.14 14.69 24.92
CA LYS A 98 14.76 15.09 26.17
C LYS A 98 13.77 14.94 27.32
N LEU A 99 14.14 14.15 28.32
CA LEU A 99 13.39 13.97 29.56
C LEU A 99 13.65 15.12 30.54
N ASP A 100 12.80 15.24 31.56
CA ASP A 100 12.89 16.28 32.60
C ASP A 100 14.19 16.20 33.41
N ASP A 101 14.77 15.01 33.56
CA ASP A 101 16.06 14.77 34.21
C ASP A 101 17.27 15.17 33.33
N GLY A 102 17.00 15.64 32.10
CA GLY A 102 18.01 16.05 31.12
C GLY A 102 18.53 14.92 30.24
N ASN A 103 18.14 13.67 30.48
CA ASN A 103 18.53 12.54 29.65
C ASN A 103 17.87 12.62 28.27
N ILE A 104 18.63 12.26 27.23
CA ILE A 104 18.13 12.19 25.86
C ILE A 104 17.93 10.72 25.52
N LEU A 105 16.71 10.37 25.11
CA LEU A 105 16.39 8.99 24.75
C LEU A 105 17.16 8.57 23.49
N SER A 106 17.77 7.39 23.53
CA SER A 106 18.33 6.74 22.36
C SER A 106 17.22 6.09 21.53
N GLY A 107 17.61 5.50 20.39
CA GLY A 107 16.69 4.66 19.63
C GLY A 107 16.32 3.37 20.35
N GLU A 108 17.11 2.95 21.34
CA GLU A 108 16.82 1.74 22.11
C GLU A 108 15.80 2.01 23.23
N GLY A 109 15.20 0.93 23.70
CA GLY A 109 14.24 0.92 24.80
C GLY A 109 12.86 0.48 24.36
N TYR A 110 12.01 0.20 25.32
CA TYR A 110 10.64 -0.26 25.12
C TYR A 110 9.69 0.71 25.82
N GLY A 111 8.39 0.62 25.58
CA GLY A 111 7.45 1.47 26.29
C GLY A 111 6.00 1.26 25.91
N SER A 112 5.14 2.09 26.51
CA SER A 112 3.70 2.09 26.24
C SER A 112 3.18 3.47 25.91
N TYR A 113 2.22 3.52 25.00
CA TYR A 113 1.41 4.70 24.72
C TYR A 113 0.00 4.46 25.21
N GLN A 114 -0.62 5.44 25.86
CA GLN A 114 -2.00 5.36 26.32
C GLN A 114 -2.79 6.59 25.88
N PHE A 115 -3.98 6.34 25.35
CA PHE A 115 -4.94 7.37 24.94
C PHE A 115 -6.36 6.82 24.97
N HIS A 116 -7.36 7.65 24.68
CA HIS A 116 -8.76 7.32 24.88
C HIS A 116 -9.61 7.59 23.64
N PHE A 117 -10.60 6.74 23.43
CA PHE A 117 -11.71 6.99 22.54
C PHE A 117 -12.96 7.30 23.35
N LYS A 118 -13.67 8.37 22.98
CA LYS A 118 -14.87 8.84 23.67
C LYS A 118 -16.03 9.03 22.69
N SER A 119 -17.25 8.83 23.17
CA SER A 119 -18.49 9.03 22.40
C SER A 119 -18.64 8.04 21.23
N LEU A 120 -18.01 6.86 21.32
CA LEU A 120 -18.25 5.77 20.38
C LEU A 120 -19.57 5.07 20.73
N ALA A 121 -20.41 4.78 19.72
CA ALA A 121 -21.67 4.09 19.95
C ALA A 121 -21.42 2.68 20.55
N PRO A 122 -22.11 2.29 21.64
CA PRO A 122 -21.97 0.96 22.22
C PRO A 122 -22.19 -0.15 21.19
N GLY A 123 -21.41 -1.23 21.28
CA GLY A 123 -21.45 -2.35 20.34
C GLY A 123 -20.68 -2.12 19.04
N THR A 124 -20.22 -0.89 18.76
CA THR A 124 -19.37 -0.61 17.60
C THR A 124 -18.10 -1.45 17.66
N SER A 125 -17.75 -2.11 16.55
CA SER A 125 -16.52 -2.89 16.44
C SER A 125 -15.32 -1.96 16.21
N ILE A 126 -14.26 -2.14 16.98
CA ILE A 126 -12.94 -1.55 16.77
C ILE A 126 -11.96 -2.68 16.41
N ARG A 127 -11.13 -2.48 15.39
CA ARG A 127 -10.09 -3.43 15.00
C ARG A 127 -8.80 -2.69 14.73
N VAL A 128 -7.64 -3.29 15.00
CA VAL A 128 -6.36 -2.74 14.57
C VAL A 128 -6.12 -3.13 13.11
N ARG A 129 -5.83 -2.15 12.26
CA ARG A 129 -5.47 -2.42 10.86
C ARG A 129 -4.03 -2.96 10.83
N LYS A 130 -3.79 -4.07 10.13
CA LYS A 130 -2.44 -4.60 9.95
C LYS A 130 -1.64 -3.62 9.07
N LYS A 131 -0.49 -3.14 9.57
CA LYS A 131 0.48 -2.32 8.86
C LYS A 131 1.87 -2.68 9.38
N ASP A 132 2.90 -2.41 8.59
CA ASP A 132 4.27 -2.39 9.10
C ASP A 132 4.48 -1.15 9.98
N TYR A 133 4.74 -1.40 11.27
CA TYR A 133 4.96 -0.38 12.29
C TYR A 133 6.45 -0.14 12.56
N GLY A 134 7.34 -0.94 11.96
CA GLY A 134 8.78 -0.93 12.25
C GLY A 134 9.16 -1.45 13.64
N ALA A 135 8.22 -2.08 14.36
CA ALA A 135 8.39 -2.53 15.74
C ALA A 135 7.52 -3.76 16.05
N SER A 136 7.93 -4.56 17.03
CA SER A 136 7.02 -5.49 17.69
C SER A 136 5.98 -4.70 18.51
N VAL A 137 4.71 -5.10 18.47
CA VAL A 137 3.63 -4.31 19.07
C VAL A 137 2.51 -5.18 19.65
N ARG A 138 1.96 -4.76 20.79
CA ARG A 138 0.68 -5.25 21.33
C ARG A 138 -0.26 -4.09 21.50
N VAL A 139 -1.53 -4.30 21.17
CA VAL A 139 -2.58 -3.29 21.35
C VAL A 139 -3.70 -3.87 22.19
N TYR A 140 -4.02 -3.13 23.24
CA TYR A 140 -5.08 -3.44 24.18
C TYR A 140 -6.18 -2.39 24.05
N PHE A 141 -7.42 -2.86 24.07
CA PHE A 141 -8.57 -2.01 24.34
C PHE A 141 -9.05 -2.34 25.75
N ASP A 142 -9.09 -1.32 26.59
CA ASP A 142 -9.20 -1.44 28.03
C ASP A 142 -8.15 -2.42 28.57
N THR A 143 -8.54 -3.62 28.99
CA THR A 143 -7.61 -4.67 29.48
C THR A 143 -7.47 -5.84 28.50
N GLU A 144 -8.09 -5.79 27.33
CA GLU A 144 -8.18 -6.91 26.41
C GLU A 144 -7.16 -6.80 25.28
N LEU A 145 -6.23 -7.77 25.20
CA LEU A 145 -5.27 -7.88 24.09
C LEU A 145 -5.99 -8.20 22.77
N CYS A 146 -6.09 -7.23 21.87
CA CYS A 146 -6.84 -7.37 20.62
C CYS A 146 -5.97 -7.48 19.37
N TYR A 147 -4.72 -7.03 19.45
CA TYR A 147 -3.75 -7.14 18.37
C TYR A 147 -2.36 -7.41 18.91
N SER A 148 -1.61 -8.30 18.26
CA SER A 148 -0.18 -8.48 18.50
C SER A 148 0.57 -8.81 17.22
N TRP A 149 1.75 -8.23 17.08
CA TRP A 149 2.67 -8.43 15.97
C TRP A 149 4.09 -8.59 16.48
N GLY A 150 4.75 -9.65 16.02
CA GLY A 150 6.11 -9.96 16.44
C GLY A 150 6.21 -10.47 17.88
N VAL A 151 7.43 -10.45 18.41
CA VAL A 151 7.77 -10.85 19.78
C VAL A 151 8.35 -9.66 20.51
N LEU A 152 7.62 -9.15 21.52
CA LEU A 152 8.07 -8.05 22.36
C LEU A 152 9.18 -8.51 23.30
N SER A 153 10.25 -7.72 23.35
CA SER A 153 11.32 -7.89 24.33
C SER A 153 11.78 -6.53 24.88
N THR A 154 12.27 -6.54 26.12
CA THR A 154 12.95 -5.38 26.71
C THR A 154 14.40 -5.25 26.22
N MET A 155 14.97 -6.32 25.67
CA MET A 155 16.30 -6.38 25.06
C MET A 155 16.18 -6.45 23.55
N SER A 156 16.92 -5.60 22.84
CA SER A 156 16.83 -5.46 21.38
C SER A 156 17.16 -6.74 20.61
N GLU A 157 18.08 -7.55 21.12
CA GLU A 157 18.49 -8.83 20.52
C GLU A 157 17.39 -9.90 20.50
N TYR A 158 16.39 -9.80 21.39
CA TYR A 158 15.23 -10.71 21.42
C TYR A 158 13.94 -10.06 20.93
N ASP A 159 13.98 -8.78 20.53
CA ASP A 159 12.82 -8.12 19.95
C ASP A 159 12.70 -8.50 18.47
N ILE A 160 11.57 -9.11 18.10
CA ILE A 160 11.35 -9.57 16.73
C ILE A 160 10.17 -8.77 16.17
N ASN A 161 10.44 -7.84 15.26
CA ASN A 161 9.44 -7.01 14.59
C ASN A 161 8.84 -7.67 13.32
N SER A 162 9.11 -8.96 13.12
CA SER A 162 8.59 -9.79 12.04
C SER A 162 7.95 -11.04 12.63
N GLY A 163 6.89 -11.55 12.01
CA GLY A 163 6.21 -12.77 12.48
C GLY A 163 4.74 -12.79 12.15
N GLU A 164 4.04 -13.85 12.54
CA GLU A 164 2.59 -13.96 12.38
C GLU A 164 1.85 -13.19 13.49
N ASN A 165 0.62 -12.74 13.17
CA ASN A 165 -0.26 -12.14 14.17
C ASN A 165 -0.65 -13.21 15.20
N THR A 166 -0.22 -13.07 16.45
CA THR A 166 -0.61 -14.00 17.52
C THR A 166 -1.99 -13.69 18.11
N SER A 167 -2.50 -12.46 17.91
CA SER A 167 -3.85 -12.03 18.27
C SER A 167 -4.36 -11.04 17.22
N PHE A 168 -5.57 -11.28 16.69
CA PHE A 168 -6.25 -10.39 15.76
C PHE A 168 -7.76 -10.52 15.96
N LYS A 169 -8.30 -9.81 16.95
CA LYS A 169 -9.73 -9.84 17.26
C LYS A 169 -10.34 -8.43 17.30
N PRO A 170 -11.58 -8.27 16.81
CA PRO A 170 -12.31 -7.03 17.00
C PRO A 170 -12.69 -6.86 18.49
N TYR A 171 -12.65 -5.62 18.96
CA TYR A 171 -13.15 -5.21 20.26
C TYR A 171 -14.52 -4.55 20.12
N SER A 172 -15.46 -4.86 21.01
CA SER A 172 -16.79 -4.26 20.99
C SER A 172 -16.88 -3.13 22.01
N VAL A 173 -17.23 -1.93 21.55
CA VAL A 173 -17.29 -0.74 22.40
C VAL A 173 -18.27 -0.97 23.57
N PRO A 174 -17.85 -0.73 24.83
CA PRO A 174 -18.68 -0.93 25.99
C PRO A 174 -19.80 0.10 26.09
N LYS A 175 -20.77 -0.15 26.99
CA LYS A 175 -21.90 0.75 27.27
C LYS A 175 -21.49 2.15 27.75
N SER A 176 -20.29 2.28 28.33
CA SER A 176 -19.73 3.56 28.75
C SER A 176 -19.37 4.48 27.59
N SER A 177 -19.30 3.97 26.36
CA SER A 177 -18.84 4.72 25.18
C SER A 177 -17.43 5.33 25.35
N PHE A 178 -16.65 4.76 26.26
CA PHE A 178 -15.29 5.17 26.59
C PHE A 178 -14.39 3.94 26.54
N VAL A 179 -13.30 4.05 25.79
CA VAL A 179 -12.33 2.96 25.61
C VAL A 179 -10.94 3.51 25.83
N THR A 180 -10.16 2.88 26.71
CA THR A 180 -8.74 3.16 26.84
C THR A 180 -7.98 2.31 25.83
N VAL A 181 -7.17 2.95 24.99
CA VAL A 181 -6.28 2.28 24.05
C VAL A 181 -4.88 2.30 24.64
N THR A 182 -4.28 1.12 24.76
CA THR A 182 -2.87 1.00 25.15
C THR A 182 -2.09 0.28 24.07
N VAL A 183 -0.97 0.88 23.66
CA VAL A 183 -0.06 0.32 22.67
C VAL A 183 1.29 0.07 23.34
N GLU A 184 1.66 -1.19 23.50
CA GLU A 184 2.96 -1.60 24.01
C GLU A 184 3.89 -1.92 22.85
N VAL A 185 5.12 -1.42 22.92
CA VAL A 185 6.12 -1.55 21.87
C VAL A 185 7.40 -2.11 22.48
N GLY A 186 8.00 -3.06 21.78
CA GLY A 186 9.26 -3.68 22.20
C GLY A 186 10.49 -2.83 21.90
N ASN A 187 11.65 -3.35 22.30
CA ASN A 187 12.93 -2.68 22.14
C ASN A 187 13.44 -2.77 20.70
N ASN A 188 12.99 -1.83 19.86
CA ASN A 188 13.54 -1.68 18.52
C ASN A 188 14.65 -0.62 18.50
N ALA A 189 15.56 -0.68 17.53
CA ALA A 189 16.67 0.28 17.40
C ALA A 189 16.22 1.68 16.87
N HIS A 190 14.92 1.88 16.65
CA HIS A 190 14.39 3.04 15.95
C HIS A 190 13.64 4.01 16.86
N GLY A 191 13.47 3.68 18.14
CA GLY A 191 12.80 4.52 19.10
C GLY A 191 11.28 4.41 19.05
N GLY A 192 10.74 3.19 18.89
CA GLY A 192 9.31 2.93 18.95
C GLY A 192 8.63 2.88 17.59
N LEU A 193 7.43 3.44 17.49
CA LEU A 193 6.60 3.31 16.28
C LEU A 193 7.08 4.27 15.20
N GLN A 194 7.38 3.75 14.01
CA GLN A 194 7.65 4.58 12.84
C GLN A 194 6.36 5.14 12.22
N ASN A 195 5.23 4.49 12.49
CA ASN A 195 3.91 4.87 12.02
C ASN A 195 2.89 4.74 13.15
N ALA A 196 1.94 5.66 13.26
CA ALA A 196 0.82 5.53 14.18
C ALA A 196 0.02 4.24 13.89
N VAL A 197 -0.42 3.57 14.96
CA VAL A 197 -1.34 2.43 14.86
C VAL A 197 -2.66 2.89 14.28
N GLN A 198 -3.13 2.22 13.23
CA GLN A 198 -4.39 2.55 12.57
C GLN A 198 -5.51 1.66 13.09
N PHE A 199 -6.70 2.22 13.23
CA PHE A 199 -7.87 1.51 13.73
C PHE A 199 -8.99 1.54 12.72
N GLU A 200 -9.62 0.39 12.55
CA GLU A 200 -10.87 0.25 11.83
C GLU A 200 -12.05 0.33 12.79
N ILE A 201 -12.98 1.27 12.57
CA ILE A 201 -14.14 1.49 13.44
C ILE A 201 -15.42 1.26 12.65
N GLY A 202 -16.36 0.51 13.22
CA GLY A 202 -17.65 0.23 12.57
C GLY A 202 -17.54 -0.69 11.35
N ALA A 203 -16.35 -1.18 11.03
CA ALA A 203 -16.16 -2.15 9.96
C ALA A 203 -16.91 -3.44 10.31
N SER A 204 -18.06 -3.66 9.67
CA SER A 204 -18.69 -4.97 9.63
C SER A 204 -17.68 -5.94 9.04
N SER A 205 -17.18 -6.87 9.85
CA SER A 205 -16.27 -7.92 9.40
C SER A 205 -16.88 -8.65 8.19
N GLY A 206 -16.31 -8.42 7.00
CA GLY A 206 -16.31 -9.40 5.91
C GLY A 206 -17.17 -9.16 4.67
N ARG A 207 -18.01 -8.12 4.56
CA ARG A 207 -18.92 -8.00 3.39
C ARG A 207 -18.49 -6.98 2.32
N SER A 208 -17.99 -5.80 2.69
CA SER A 208 -17.51 -4.82 1.70
C SER A 208 -16.14 -5.18 1.13
N SER A 209 -15.25 -5.75 1.96
CA SER A 209 -13.93 -6.20 1.52
C SER A 209 -14.05 -7.38 0.56
N SER A 210 -14.87 -8.39 0.87
CA SER A 210 -15.03 -9.58 0.02
C SER A 210 -15.61 -9.27 -1.36
N ILE A 211 -16.57 -8.33 -1.47
CA ILE A 211 -17.11 -7.92 -2.77
C ILE A 211 -16.07 -7.12 -3.55
N ARG A 212 -15.38 -6.15 -2.92
CA ARG A 212 -14.30 -5.40 -3.58
C ARG A 212 -13.19 -6.34 -4.05
N GLU A 213 -12.76 -7.25 -3.20
CA GLU A 213 -11.73 -8.25 -3.50
C GLU A 213 -12.17 -9.22 -4.60
N ALA A 214 -13.43 -9.66 -4.59
CA ALA A 214 -13.98 -10.48 -5.66
C ALA A 214 -14.01 -9.69 -6.98
N ILE A 215 -14.43 -8.42 -6.95
CA ILE A 215 -14.40 -7.53 -8.12
C ILE A 215 -12.96 -7.42 -8.63
N ILE A 216 -11.97 -7.12 -7.78
CA ILE A 216 -10.56 -7.03 -8.18
C ILE A 216 -10.09 -8.36 -8.78
N PHE A 217 -10.39 -9.50 -8.14
CA PHE A 217 -10.01 -10.81 -8.66
C PHE A 217 -10.63 -11.12 -10.04
N PHE A 218 -11.93 -10.89 -10.21
CA PHE A 218 -12.61 -11.05 -11.50
C PHE A 218 -12.02 -10.11 -12.56
N SER A 219 -11.74 -8.89 -12.15
CA SER A 219 -11.20 -7.83 -13.00
C SER A 219 -9.80 -8.20 -13.51
N VAL A 220 -8.92 -8.70 -12.64
CA VAL A 220 -7.60 -9.22 -13.00
C VAL A 220 -7.70 -10.48 -13.88
N GLY A 221 -8.64 -11.38 -13.57
CA GLY A 221 -8.90 -12.57 -14.40
C GLY A 221 -9.34 -12.23 -15.83
N ILE A 222 -10.23 -11.24 -15.98
CA ILE A 222 -10.67 -10.72 -17.28
C ILE A 222 -9.50 -10.09 -18.04
N LEU A 223 -8.67 -9.29 -17.36
CA LEU A 223 -7.49 -8.67 -17.96
C LEU A 223 -6.49 -9.71 -18.46
N LEU A 224 -6.19 -10.72 -17.63
CA LEU A 224 -5.32 -11.83 -18.01
C LEU A 224 -5.89 -12.60 -19.21
N GLY A 225 -7.20 -12.87 -19.20
CA GLY A 225 -7.90 -13.52 -20.32
C GLY A 225 -7.83 -12.71 -21.60
N ALA A 226 -8.00 -11.38 -21.52
CA ALA A 226 -7.88 -10.47 -22.65
C ALA A 226 -6.44 -10.47 -23.22
N ILE A 227 -5.43 -10.41 -22.35
CA ILE A 227 -4.01 -10.51 -22.72
C ILE A 227 -3.76 -11.84 -23.45
N LEU A 228 -4.11 -12.98 -22.85
CA LEU A 228 -3.88 -14.29 -23.45
C LEU A 228 -4.59 -14.47 -24.79
N THR A 229 -5.84 -13.97 -24.89
CA THR A 229 -6.62 -14.00 -26.13
C THR A 229 -5.97 -13.13 -27.21
N SER A 230 -5.47 -11.94 -26.84
CA SER A 230 -4.75 -11.06 -27.76
C SER A 230 -3.46 -11.70 -28.27
N LEU A 231 -2.69 -12.35 -27.40
CA LEU A 231 -1.48 -13.09 -27.76
C LEU A 231 -1.79 -14.24 -28.71
N PHE A 232 -2.84 -15.02 -28.42
CA PHE A 232 -3.30 -16.10 -29.29
C PHE A 232 -3.72 -15.59 -30.67
N PHE A 233 -4.53 -14.52 -30.73
CA PHE A 233 -5.00 -13.96 -32.00
C PHE A 233 -3.84 -13.41 -32.85
N VAL A 234 -2.89 -12.73 -32.22
CA VAL A 234 -1.73 -12.17 -32.90
C VAL A 234 -0.79 -13.27 -33.38
N PHE A 235 -0.58 -14.30 -32.55
CA PHE A 235 0.19 -15.48 -32.95
C PHE A 235 -0.45 -16.21 -34.14
N ALA A 236 -1.78 -16.39 -34.11
CA ALA A 236 -2.51 -17.15 -35.12
C ALA A 236 -2.72 -16.40 -36.44
N ASN A 237 -2.88 -15.07 -36.41
CA ASN A 237 -3.38 -14.31 -37.56
C ASN A 237 -2.49 -13.16 -38.03
N VAL A 238 -1.47 -12.78 -37.26
CA VAL A 238 -0.64 -11.60 -37.55
C VAL A 238 0.79 -12.04 -37.86
N ASN A 239 1.49 -11.24 -38.68
CA ASN A 239 2.91 -11.45 -38.96
C ASN A 239 3.69 -11.55 -37.63
N ARG A 240 4.55 -12.58 -37.48
CA ARG A 240 5.40 -12.86 -36.29
C ARG A 240 6.12 -11.61 -35.74
N ARG A 241 6.31 -10.61 -36.59
CA ARG A 241 6.87 -9.29 -36.28
C ARG A 241 6.05 -8.47 -35.26
N TYR A 242 4.72 -8.45 -35.36
CA TYR A 242 3.86 -7.72 -34.41
C TYR A 242 3.61 -8.49 -33.11
N PHE A 243 3.81 -9.81 -33.13
CA PHE A 243 3.71 -10.66 -31.96
C PHE A 243 4.66 -10.23 -30.84
N ALA A 244 5.92 -9.95 -31.16
CA ALA A 244 6.89 -9.50 -30.17
C ALA A 244 6.50 -8.18 -29.49
N VAL A 245 5.93 -7.23 -30.26
CA VAL A 245 5.51 -5.92 -29.72
C VAL A 245 4.29 -6.08 -28.81
N ILE A 246 3.29 -6.86 -29.22
CA ILE A 246 2.07 -7.09 -28.43
C ILE A 246 2.37 -7.93 -27.19
N LEU A 247 3.26 -8.92 -27.31
CA LEU A 247 3.77 -9.68 -26.17
C LEU A 247 4.49 -8.78 -25.16
N SER A 248 5.37 -7.91 -25.65
CA SER A 248 6.09 -6.98 -24.80
C SER A 248 5.14 -6.01 -24.08
N LEU A 249 4.14 -5.45 -24.76
CA LEU A 249 3.13 -4.57 -24.16
C LEU A 249 2.32 -5.31 -23.08
N SER A 250 1.91 -6.55 -23.38
CA SER A 250 1.16 -7.40 -22.46
C SER A 250 1.94 -7.72 -21.18
N ILE A 251 3.23 -8.05 -21.32
CA ILE A 251 4.13 -8.30 -20.18
C ILE A 251 4.29 -7.03 -19.35
N THR A 252 4.54 -5.88 -19.98
CA THR A 252 4.64 -4.59 -19.29
C THR A 252 3.38 -4.28 -18.48
N LEU A 253 2.20 -4.50 -19.06
CA LEU A 253 0.92 -4.21 -18.40
C LEU A 253 0.66 -5.14 -17.22
N LEU A 254 1.01 -6.42 -17.36
CA LEU A 254 0.90 -7.42 -16.30
C LEU A 254 1.87 -7.14 -15.15
N LEU A 255 3.10 -6.74 -15.46
CA LEU A 255 4.08 -6.31 -14.45
C LEU A 255 3.63 -5.04 -13.72
N TYR A 256 3.09 -4.06 -14.44
CA TYR A 256 2.56 -2.84 -13.85
C TYR A 256 1.41 -3.12 -12.88
N LEU A 257 0.50 -4.04 -13.25
CA LEU A 257 -0.58 -4.49 -12.37
C LEU A 257 -0.03 -5.04 -11.05
N PHE A 258 1.00 -5.90 -11.09
CA PHE A 258 1.60 -6.46 -9.87
C PHE A 258 2.35 -5.42 -9.02
N THR A 259 2.80 -4.31 -9.61
CA THR A 259 3.39 -3.18 -8.87
C THR A 259 2.38 -2.20 -8.29
N SER A 260 1.10 -2.31 -8.65
CA SER A 260 0.05 -1.43 -8.11
C SER A 260 -0.32 -1.80 -6.65
N SER A 261 -0.94 -0.87 -5.92
CA SER A 261 -1.45 -1.11 -4.56
C SER A 261 -2.43 -2.29 -4.52
N ASP A 262 -3.35 -2.36 -5.49
CA ASP A 262 -4.31 -3.45 -5.62
C ASP A 262 -3.66 -4.78 -6.00
N GLY A 263 -2.65 -4.77 -6.89
CA GLY A 263 -1.89 -5.98 -7.25
C GLY A 263 -1.10 -6.55 -6.07
N THR A 264 -0.56 -5.67 -5.23
CA THR A 264 0.13 -6.03 -4.00
C THR A 264 -0.82 -6.72 -3.01
N LEU A 265 -2.03 -6.18 -2.83
CA LEU A 265 -3.08 -6.80 -1.99
C LEU A 265 -3.46 -8.19 -2.51
N LEU A 266 -3.52 -8.36 -3.82
CA LEU A 266 -3.83 -9.63 -4.46
C LEU A 266 -2.73 -10.67 -4.20
N LEU A 267 -1.45 -10.28 -4.31
CA LEU A 267 -0.31 -11.16 -3.98
C LEU A 267 -0.33 -11.60 -2.52
N MET A 268 -0.56 -10.66 -1.58
CA MET A 268 -0.61 -10.96 -0.15
C MET A 268 -1.68 -12.00 0.21
N ARG A 269 -2.74 -12.12 -0.59
CA ARG A 269 -3.79 -13.13 -0.39
C ARG A 269 -3.40 -14.54 -0.84
N PHE A 270 -2.41 -14.64 -1.73
CA PHE A 270 -1.78 -15.90 -2.08
C PHE A 270 -0.56 -16.20 -1.18
N ASP A 271 -0.47 -15.53 -0.02
CA ASP A 271 0.67 -15.57 0.89
C ASP A 271 2.01 -15.18 0.23
N ILE A 272 1.94 -14.41 -0.85
CA ILE A 272 3.10 -13.81 -1.50
C ILE A 272 3.22 -12.39 -0.94
N TYR A 273 4.20 -12.18 -0.07
CA TYR A 273 4.50 -10.86 0.50
C TYR A 273 5.64 -10.24 -0.29
N PRO A 274 5.35 -9.42 -1.32
CA PRO A 274 6.39 -8.80 -2.12
C PRO A 274 7.21 -7.85 -1.23
N ASP A 275 8.50 -8.15 -1.09
CA ASP A 275 9.45 -7.30 -0.40
C ASP A 275 9.98 -6.19 -1.33
N PHE A 276 10.84 -5.32 -0.80
CA PHE A 276 11.45 -4.26 -1.60
C PHE A 276 12.18 -4.81 -2.83
N PHE A 277 12.87 -5.94 -2.71
CA PHE A 277 13.62 -6.58 -3.79
C PHE A 277 12.70 -7.11 -4.90
N PHE A 278 11.51 -7.60 -4.56
CA PHE A 278 10.49 -7.99 -5.53
C PHE A 278 10.05 -6.81 -6.40
N PHE A 279 9.73 -5.66 -5.78
CA PHE A 279 9.33 -4.46 -6.52
C PHE A 279 10.49 -3.90 -7.36
N GLU A 280 11.70 -3.91 -6.81
CA GLU A 280 12.91 -3.53 -7.53
C GLU A 280 13.15 -4.44 -8.74
N ALA A 281 13.01 -5.75 -8.60
CA ALA A 281 13.15 -6.71 -9.69
C ALA A 281 12.10 -6.51 -10.80
N ILE A 282 10.82 -6.31 -10.43
CA ILE A 282 9.78 -6.01 -11.42
C ILE A 282 10.04 -4.68 -12.13
N HIS A 283 10.55 -3.68 -11.41
CA HIS A 283 10.89 -2.39 -12.01
C HIS A 283 12.02 -2.51 -13.05
N HIS A 284 13.10 -3.24 -12.72
CA HIS A 284 14.16 -3.53 -13.69
C HIS A 284 13.62 -4.29 -14.90
N LEU A 285 12.72 -5.24 -14.68
CA LEU A 285 12.06 -5.98 -15.76
C LEU A 285 11.18 -5.07 -16.64
N LEU A 286 10.47 -4.11 -16.05
CA LEU A 286 9.70 -3.08 -16.77
C LEU A 286 10.60 -2.20 -17.63
N ILE A 287 11.74 -1.73 -17.10
CA ILE A 287 12.73 -0.94 -17.84
C ILE A 287 13.28 -1.73 -19.02
N VAL A 288 13.71 -2.98 -18.79
CA VAL A 288 14.24 -3.86 -19.85
C VAL A 288 13.18 -4.12 -20.91
N THR A 289 11.95 -4.44 -20.50
CA THR A 289 10.84 -4.70 -21.44
C THR A 289 10.52 -3.46 -22.27
N PHE A 290 10.47 -2.28 -21.65
CA PHE A 290 10.29 -1.01 -22.35
C PHE A 290 11.43 -0.75 -23.34
N LEU A 291 12.68 -0.95 -22.94
CA LEU A 291 13.85 -0.72 -23.78
C LEU A 291 13.86 -1.66 -24.99
N VAL A 292 13.46 -2.92 -24.81
CA VAL A 292 13.24 -3.88 -25.90
C VAL A 292 12.13 -3.40 -26.83
N LEU A 293 11.01 -2.90 -26.29
CA LEU A 293 9.87 -2.37 -27.05
C LEU A 293 10.28 -1.14 -27.88
N PHE A 294 11.04 -0.23 -27.26
CA PHE A 294 11.57 0.97 -27.87
C PHE A 294 12.57 0.63 -29.00
N LEU A 295 13.52 -0.27 -28.77
CA LEU A 295 14.46 -0.74 -29.79
C LEU A 295 13.77 -1.49 -30.92
N ALA A 296 12.78 -2.32 -30.61
CA ALA A 296 11.97 -2.99 -31.62
C ALA A 296 11.26 -1.96 -32.51
N LEU A 297 10.64 -0.94 -31.91
CA LEU A 297 9.95 0.12 -32.64
C LEU A 297 10.90 1.01 -33.44
N LEU A 298 12.08 1.35 -32.92
CA LEU A 298 13.13 2.07 -33.66
C LEU A 298 13.55 1.27 -34.90
N LYS A 299 13.84 -0.03 -34.72
CA LYS A 299 14.15 -0.93 -35.84
C LYS A 299 12.99 -1.04 -36.84
N TYR A 300 11.74 -0.99 -36.39
CA TYR A 300 10.58 -0.92 -37.27
C TYR A 300 10.44 0.44 -37.97
N SER A 301 10.92 1.52 -37.36
CA SER A 301 10.91 2.86 -37.94
C SER A 301 11.98 3.04 -39.02
N ASP A 302 13.14 2.38 -38.89
CA ASP A 302 14.22 2.41 -39.87
C ASP A 302 13.89 1.71 -41.20
N VAL A 303 12.95 0.75 -41.20
CA VAL A 303 12.52 0.09 -42.44
C VAL A 303 11.64 1.00 -43.32
N TYR A 304 11.14 2.14 -42.82
CA TYR A 304 10.38 3.12 -43.61
C TYR A 304 10.57 4.56 -43.11
N PHE A 305 11.64 5.21 -43.61
CA PHE A 305 11.90 6.66 -43.71
C PHE A 305 11.11 7.56 -42.74
N LEU A 306 11.79 7.96 -41.66
CA LEU A 306 11.30 8.82 -40.56
C LEU A 306 10.96 10.29 -40.93
N THR A 307 11.02 10.69 -42.20
CA THR A 307 11.03 12.13 -42.56
C THR A 307 9.69 12.74 -42.98
N LYS A 308 8.58 12.00 -43.13
CA LYS A 308 7.33 12.58 -43.70
C LYS A 308 6.02 12.42 -42.93
N ASN A 309 5.94 11.66 -41.84
CA ASN A 309 4.63 11.34 -41.25
C ASN A 309 4.48 11.82 -39.79
N LYS A 310 3.77 12.94 -39.60
CA LYS A 310 3.51 13.58 -38.29
C LYS A 310 2.91 12.62 -37.25
N ALA A 311 2.07 11.68 -37.67
CA ALA A 311 1.47 10.67 -36.80
C ALA A 311 2.51 9.80 -36.05
N LYS A 312 3.66 9.53 -36.69
CA LYS A 312 4.74 8.73 -36.09
C LYS A 312 5.54 9.52 -35.05
N ILE A 313 5.73 10.82 -35.26
CA ILE A 313 6.35 11.72 -34.26
C ILE A 313 5.46 11.81 -33.02
N TYR A 314 4.15 11.90 -33.19
CA TYR A 314 3.21 11.86 -32.07
C TYR A 314 3.23 10.53 -31.33
N THR A 315 3.36 9.40 -32.03
CA THR A 315 3.46 8.08 -31.42
C THR A 315 4.75 7.94 -30.60
N LEU A 316 5.90 8.36 -31.15
CA LEU A 316 7.18 8.34 -30.44
C LEU A 316 7.17 9.28 -29.23
N SER A 317 6.60 10.49 -29.39
CA SER A 317 6.48 11.47 -28.30
C SER A 317 5.56 10.97 -27.18
N PHE A 318 4.44 10.33 -27.52
CA PHE A 318 3.52 9.71 -26.57
C PHE A 318 4.21 8.59 -25.79
N MET A 319 5.00 7.75 -26.45
CA MET A 319 5.74 6.67 -25.80
C MET A 319 6.87 7.15 -24.89
N ILE A 320 7.63 8.17 -25.34
CA ILE A 320 8.64 8.83 -24.50
C ILE A 320 7.96 9.47 -23.28
N SER A 321 6.79 10.09 -23.46
CA SER A 321 6.00 10.65 -22.36
C SER A 321 5.53 9.58 -21.38
N MET A 322 5.05 8.43 -21.87
CA MET A 322 4.66 7.30 -21.00
C MET A 322 5.86 6.71 -20.24
N PHE A 323 7.02 6.61 -20.88
CA PHE A 323 8.24 6.18 -20.21
C PHE A 323 8.68 7.15 -19.12
N LEU A 324 8.70 8.43 -19.44
CA LEU A 324 9.00 9.48 -18.47
C LEU A 324 8.01 9.45 -17.31
N SER A 325 6.70 9.24 -17.52
CA SER A 325 5.77 9.10 -16.39
C SER A 325 6.08 7.88 -15.51
N VAL A 326 6.40 6.71 -16.08
CA VAL A 326 6.73 5.51 -15.29
C VAL A 326 8.04 5.69 -14.51
N VAL A 327 9.05 6.32 -15.12
CA VAL A 327 10.35 6.59 -14.48
C VAL A 327 10.23 7.73 -13.45
N LEU A 328 9.42 8.76 -13.72
CA LEU A 328 9.22 9.90 -12.82
C LEU A 328 8.40 9.53 -11.59
N ASP A 329 7.34 8.72 -11.74
CA ASP A 329 6.58 8.22 -10.60
C ASP A 329 7.48 7.39 -9.66
N PHE A 330 8.40 6.59 -10.20
CA PHE A 330 9.30 5.79 -9.37
C PHE A 330 10.46 6.59 -8.79
N THR A 331 11.04 7.53 -9.54
CA THR A 331 12.04 8.45 -8.97
C THR A 331 11.42 9.33 -7.89
N SER A 332 10.15 9.72 -8.00
CA SER A 332 9.44 10.41 -6.91
C SER A 332 9.32 9.53 -5.66
N LEU A 333 8.99 8.24 -5.81
CA LEU A 333 8.93 7.26 -4.72
C LEU A 333 10.31 6.92 -4.11
N ALA A 334 11.34 6.75 -4.94
CA ALA A 334 12.71 6.45 -4.51
C ALA A 334 13.42 7.68 -3.92
N VAL A 335 13.10 8.89 -4.40
CA VAL A 335 13.54 10.16 -3.81
C VAL A 335 12.78 10.42 -2.52
N LEU A 336 11.48 10.09 -2.41
CA LEU A 336 10.73 10.13 -1.15
C LEU A 336 11.30 9.13 -0.13
N SER A 337 11.58 7.89 -0.51
CA SER A 337 12.16 6.88 0.39
C SER A 337 13.59 7.23 0.81
N LYS A 338 14.38 7.85 -0.09
CA LYS A 338 15.72 8.36 0.23
C LYS A 338 15.71 9.69 0.98
N LEU A 339 14.74 10.57 0.76
CA LEU A 339 14.57 11.80 1.57
C LEU A 339 14.18 11.46 3.00
N VAL A 340 13.35 10.43 3.20
CA VAL A 340 13.07 9.87 4.53
C VAL A 340 14.35 9.33 5.20
N LEU A 341 15.35 8.89 4.42
CA LEU A 341 16.65 8.39 4.91
C LEU A 341 17.77 9.46 4.97
N ILE A 342 17.62 10.61 4.30
CA ILE A 342 18.68 11.63 4.14
C ILE A 342 18.35 12.92 4.89
N ILE A 343 17.12 13.15 5.38
CA ILE A 343 16.87 14.19 6.37
C ILE A 343 17.70 13.83 7.61
N PRO A 344 18.79 14.55 7.94
CA PRO A 344 19.44 14.39 9.22
C PRO A 344 18.45 14.88 10.28
N ALA A 345 18.39 14.15 11.39
CA ALA A 345 17.58 14.49 12.56
C ALA A 345 17.74 15.95 13.02
#